data_AF-A0A844G4J6-F1
#
_entry.id   AF-A0A844G4J6-F1
#
_cell.length_a   1.000
_cell.length_b   1.000
_cell.length_c   1.000
_cell.angle_alpha   90.00
_cell.angle_beta   90.00
_cell.angle_gamma   90.00
#
_symmetry.space_group_name_H-M   'P 1'
#
loop_
_entity.id
_entity.type
_entity.pdbx_description
1 polymer ?
#
loop_
_entity_poly.entity_id
_entity_poly.type
_entity_poly.pdbx_seq_one_letter_code
_entity_poly.pdbx_strand_id
1 'polypeptide(L)'
;MRKIFTIAITTITIFLGCISPAMANREIVPADVTVKVQYQLKMDGYNSWTTTNASLRGAVTESMMIGQLAARHPNGQIRILSASYGKTVAHTVRYQMKRGKSAWTNGTVTLNNALTESMARNQLKAKFPGTSIRILSFVKKK
;
A
#
# COMPACT_ATOMS: atom_id res chain seq x y z
N MET A 1 11.44 33.36 42.35
CA MET A 1 10.67 32.39 41.54
C MET A 1 10.34 32.90 40.11
N ARG A 2 11.20 33.69 39.46
CA ARG A 2 10.97 34.14 38.06
C ARG A 2 11.67 33.27 37.00
N LYS A 3 12.73 32.55 37.36
CA LYS A 3 13.55 31.77 36.40
C LYS A 3 12.95 30.41 36.03
N ILE A 4 12.13 29.80 36.89
CA ILE A 4 11.50 28.49 36.61
C ILE A 4 10.36 28.63 35.59
N PHE A 5 9.58 29.71 35.69
CA PHE A 5 8.46 29.97 34.77
C PHE A 5 8.90 30.21 33.33
N THR A 6 10.02 30.91 33.10
CA THR A 6 10.52 31.17 31.74
C THR A 6 10.98 29.89 31.04
N ILE A 7 11.64 28.97 31.78
CA ILE A 7 12.15 27.70 31.24
C ILE A 7 10.99 26.75 30.89
N ALA A 8 9.95 26.70 31.72
CA ALA A 8 8.78 25.86 31.43
C ALA A 8 8.07 26.26 30.13
N ILE A 9 8.00 27.56 29.83
CA ILE A 9 7.33 28.07 28.61
C ILE A 9 8.18 27.79 27.35
N THR A 10 9.51 27.82 27.46
CA THR A 10 10.39 27.51 26.31
C THR A 10 10.37 26.03 25.94
N THR A 11 10.25 25.14 26.92
CA THR A 11 10.17 23.69 26.65
C THR A 11 8.83 23.28 26.02
N ILE A 12 7.71 23.93 26.40
CA ILE A 12 6.39 23.63 25.84
C ILE A 12 6.26 24.11 24.37
N THR A 13 6.91 25.22 24.01
CA THR A 13 6.90 25.71 22.62
C THR A 13 7.72 24.84 21.67
N ILE A 14 8.80 24.21 22.15
CA ILE A 14 9.58 23.26 21.34
C ILE A 14 8.79 21.96 21.12
N PHE A 15 8.00 21.51 22.11
CA PHE A 15 7.23 20.27 21.99
C PHE A 15 5.99 20.40 21.08
N LEU A 16 5.38 21.58 20.98
CA LEU A 16 4.28 21.82 20.03
C LEU A 16 4.76 22.08 18.59
N GLY A 17 6.03 22.46 18.39
CA GLY A 17 6.62 22.69 17.06
C GLY A 17 7.03 21.40 16.32
N CYS A 18 7.05 20.25 17.00
CA CYS A 18 7.55 18.99 16.44
C CYS A 18 6.45 18.03 15.92
N ILE A 19 5.17 18.45 15.88
CA ILE A 19 4.08 17.64 15.28
C ILE A 19 3.91 17.91 13.77
N SER A 20 4.90 18.50 13.11
CA SER A 20 4.81 18.76 11.68
C SER A 20 6.11 18.42 10.96
N PRO A 21 6.27 17.14 10.61
CA PRO A 21 6.73 16.83 9.28
C PRO A 21 5.69 15.99 8.54
N ALA A 22 5.55 16.26 7.24
CA ALA A 22 5.01 15.34 6.24
C ALA A 22 3.49 15.32 5.96
N MET A 23 2.82 16.48 5.92
CA MET A 23 1.60 16.62 5.11
C MET A 23 1.73 17.60 3.94
N ALA A 24 2.93 18.15 3.70
CA ALA A 24 3.14 19.19 2.68
C ALA A 24 3.38 18.65 1.25
N ASN A 25 3.04 17.39 0.95
CA ASN A 25 3.13 16.87 -0.42
C ASN A 25 2.11 15.77 -0.73
N ARG A 26 1.02 15.67 0.05
CA ARG A 26 -0.14 14.88 -0.37
C ARG A 26 -0.90 15.71 -1.38
N GLU A 27 -0.82 15.30 -2.65
CA GLU A 27 -1.81 15.67 -3.65
C GLU A 27 -3.19 15.50 -3.02
N ILE A 28 -3.89 16.61 -2.78
CA ILE A 28 -5.25 16.60 -2.21
C ILE A 28 -6.16 16.12 -3.32
N VAL A 29 -6.28 14.80 -3.44
CA VAL A 29 -7.16 14.19 -4.44
C VAL A 29 -8.61 14.39 -3.96
N PRO A 30 -9.51 14.90 -4.82
CA PRO A 30 -10.87 15.24 -4.42
C PRO A 30 -11.63 14.02 -3.88
N ALA A 31 -12.47 14.23 -2.85
CA ALA A 31 -13.34 13.22 -2.22
C ALA A 31 -14.36 12.56 -3.19
N ASP A 32 -14.41 13.05 -4.42
CA ASP A 32 -15.16 12.50 -5.55
C ASP A 32 -14.54 11.20 -6.10
N VAL A 33 -13.21 11.03 -6.02
CA VAL A 33 -12.54 9.97 -6.79
C VAL A 33 -12.95 8.59 -6.29
N THR A 34 -13.61 7.85 -7.18
CA THR A 34 -13.90 6.43 -7.01
C THR A 34 -12.72 5.60 -7.49
N VAL A 35 -12.14 4.82 -6.59
CA VAL A 35 -11.05 3.89 -6.88
C VAL A 35 -11.62 2.49 -7.05
N LYS A 36 -11.41 1.89 -8.21
CA LYS A 36 -11.70 0.46 -8.44
C LYS A 36 -10.51 -0.34 -7.95
N VAL A 37 -10.73 -1.19 -6.95
CA VAL A 37 -9.68 -1.96 -6.27
C VAL A 37 -9.95 -3.44 -6.43
N GLN A 38 -8.95 -4.19 -6.85
CA GLN A 38 -8.91 -5.65 -6.74
C GLN A 38 -8.00 -6.02 -5.57
N TYR A 39 -8.48 -6.88 -4.68
CA TYR A 39 -7.73 -7.29 -3.49
C TYR A 39 -7.94 -8.77 -3.19
N GLN A 40 -7.01 -9.35 -2.44
CA GLN A 40 -7.20 -10.66 -1.82
C GLN A 40 -7.58 -10.48 -0.35
N LEU A 41 -8.53 -11.29 0.09
CA LEU A 41 -8.99 -11.40 1.46
C LEU A 41 -8.68 -12.79 1.99
N LYS A 42 -8.13 -12.87 3.20
CA LYS A 42 -8.01 -14.10 3.98
C LYS A 42 -8.65 -13.86 5.33
N MET A 43 -9.81 -14.47 5.57
CA MET A 43 -10.48 -14.39 6.87
C MET A 43 -9.73 -15.22 7.91
N ASP A 44 -9.76 -14.78 9.16
CA ASP A 44 -9.25 -15.58 10.27
C ASP A 44 -9.94 -16.95 10.33
N GLY A 45 -9.15 -18.00 10.61
CA GLY A 45 -9.60 -19.39 10.54
C GLY A 45 -9.58 -20.02 9.14
N TYR A 46 -9.40 -19.23 8.06
CA TYR A 46 -9.25 -19.75 6.71
C TYR A 46 -7.79 -19.81 6.29
N ASN A 47 -7.40 -20.84 5.54
CA ASN A 47 -6.02 -21.00 5.04
C ASN A 47 -5.81 -20.47 3.61
N SER A 48 -6.89 -20.12 2.90
CA SER A 48 -6.88 -19.67 1.52
C SER A 48 -7.08 -18.16 1.38
N TRP A 49 -6.60 -17.62 0.26
CA TRP A 49 -6.86 -16.23 -0.15
C TRP A 49 -7.95 -16.23 -1.22
N THR A 50 -8.93 -15.35 -1.08
CA THR A 50 -10.00 -15.14 -2.06
C THR A 50 -9.82 -13.78 -2.73
N THR A 51 -9.81 -13.74 -4.06
CA THR A 51 -9.74 -12.48 -4.81
C THR A 51 -11.13 -11.87 -4.94
N THR A 52 -11.27 -10.59 -4.65
CA THR A 52 -12.53 -9.86 -4.81
C THR A 52 -12.27 -8.42 -5.28
N ASN A 53 -13.34 -7.72 -5.63
CA ASN A 53 -13.30 -6.35 -6.13
C ASN A 53 -14.13 -5.43 -5.25
N ALA A 54 -13.72 -4.16 -5.15
CA ALA A 54 -14.49 -3.13 -4.47
C ALA A 54 -14.30 -1.77 -5.16
N SER A 55 -15.31 -0.93 -5.02
CA SER A 55 -15.22 0.50 -5.30
C SER A 55 -15.09 1.24 -3.97
N LEU A 56 -14.01 2.02 -3.84
CA LEU A 56 -13.70 2.78 -2.64
C LEU A 56 -13.70 4.28 -2.99
N ARG A 57 -14.44 5.07 -2.22
CA ARG A 57 -14.52 6.52 -2.44
C ARG A 57 -13.47 7.23 -1.59
N GLY A 58 -12.69 8.10 -2.22
CA GLY A 58 -11.65 8.90 -1.55
C GLY A 58 -10.45 8.08 -1.02
N ALA A 59 -10.36 6.78 -1.31
CA ALA A 59 -9.28 5.91 -0.83
C ALA A 59 -8.05 5.96 -1.73
N VAL A 60 -7.35 7.10 -1.76
CA VAL A 60 -6.29 7.40 -2.74
C VAL A 60 -4.92 6.83 -2.39
N THR A 61 -4.76 6.31 -1.18
CA THR A 61 -3.52 5.64 -0.74
C THR A 61 -3.82 4.18 -0.39
N GLU A 62 -2.83 3.31 -0.54
CA GLU A 62 -2.97 1.88 -0.20
C GLU A 62 -3.44 1.67 1.24
N SER A 63 -2.97 2.48 2.20
CA SER A 63 -3.39 2.39 3.60
C SER A 63 -4.85 2.80 3.80
N MET A 64 -5.35 3.83 3.10
CA MET A 64 -6.77 4.18 3.13
C MET A 64 -7.63 3.09 2.50
N MET A 65 -7.16 2.47 1.41
CA MET A 65 -7.85 1.34 0.79
C MET A 65 -7.95 0.17 1.76
N ILE A 66 -6.84 -0.20 2.41
CA ILE A 66 -6.80 -1.27 3.42
C ILE A 66 -7.71 -0.91 4.59
N GLY A 67 -7.67 0.31 5.10
CA GLY A 67 -8.51 0.74 6.23
C GLY A 67 -10.01 0.64 5.93
N GLN A 68 -10.46 1.12 4.77
CA GLN A 68 -11.86 0.99 4.37
C GLN A 68 -12.28 -0.47 4.15
N LEU A 69 -11.39 -1.30 3.60
CA LEU A 69 -11.68 -2.73 3.39
C LEU A 69 -11.68 -3.51 4.70
N ALA A 70 -10.79 -3.18 5.65
CA ALA A 70 -10.73 -3.79 6.97
C ALA A 70 -11.98 -3.49 7.79
N ALA A 71 -12.56 -2.30 7.64
CA ALA A 71 -13.85 -1.97 8.25
C ALA A 71 -15.01 -2.83 7.70
N ARG A 72 -14.92 -3.32 6.46
CA ARG A 72 -15.91 -4.24 5.85
C ARG A 72 -15.67 -5.71 6.22
N HIS A 73 -14.42 -6.06 6.51
CA HIS A 73 -13.99 -7.43 6.82
C HIS A 73 -13.25 -7.44 8.17
N PRO A 74 -13.98 -7.27 9.29
CA PRO A 74 -13.36 -7.35 10.61
C PRO A 74 -12.71 -8.74 10.74
N ASN A 75 -11.45 -8.77 11.21
CA ASN A 75 -10.63 -9.98 11.34
C ASN A 75 -10.20 -10.63 10.01
N GLY A 76 -10.21 -9.85 8.91
CA GLY A 76 -9.68 -10.27 7.62
C GLY A 76 -8.29 -9.68 7.34
N GLN A 77 -7.37 -10.52 6.86
CA GLN A 77 -6.13 -10.06 6.25
C GLN A 77 -6.39 -9.61 4.81
N ILE A 78 -5.87 -8.45 4.44
CA ILE A 78 -6.12 -7.84 3.12
C ILE A 78 -4.80 -7.61 2.39
N ARG A 79 -4.79 -7.92 1.10
CA ARG A 79 -3.68 -7.60 0.18
C ARG A 79 -4.23 -6.93 -1.05
N ILE A 80 -3.88 -5.67 -1.27
CA ILE A 80 -4.28 -4.98 -2.48
C ILE A 80 -3.47 -5.53 -3.65
N LEU A 81 -4.16 -5.98 -4.71
CA LEU A 81 -3.55 -6.44 -5.95
C LEU A 81 -3.44 -5.28 -6.94
N SER A 82 -4.52 -4.56 -7.17
CA SER A 82 -4.54 -3.43 -8.09
C SER A 82 -5.52 -2.35 -7.67
N ALA A 83 -5.25 -1.13 -8.09
CA ALA A 83 -6.11 0.03 -7.88
C ALA A 83 -6.12 0.91 -9.15
N SER A 84 -7.30 1.35 -9.57
CA SER A 84 -7.48 2.21 -10.75
C SER A 84 -8.36 3.42 -10.41
N TYR A 85 -7.88 4.59 -10.82
CA TYR A 85 -8.58 5.89 -10.75
C TYR A 85 -9.34 6.22 -12.05
N GLY A 86 -9.84 5.21 -12.75
CA GLY A 86 -10.55 5.39 -14.04
C GLY A 86 -9.65 5.35 -15.28
N LYS A 87 -8.33 5.21 -15.12
CA LYS A 87 -7.39 4.91 -16.21
C LYS A 87 -6.52 3.71 -15.86
N THR A 88 -6.09 2.98 -16.90
CA THR A 88 -5.15 1.88 -16.75
C THR A 88 -3.73 2.43 -16.74
N VAL A 89 -2.96 2.09 -15.70
CA VAL A 89 -1.54 2.46 -15.60
C VAL A 89 -0.70 1.19 -15.62
N ALA A 90 0.14 1.03 -16.64
CA ALA A 90 1.04 -0.10 -16.77
C ALA A 90 2.41 0.21 -16.13
N HIS A 91 2.98 -0.76 -15.44
CA HIS A 91 4.31 -0.68 -14.86
C HIS A 91 5.15 -1.87 -15.32
N THR A 92 6.38 -1.63 -15.73
CA THR A 92 7.38 -2.67 -15.95
C THR A 92 8.08 -2.97 -14.64
N VAL A 93 8.01 -4.24 -14.23
CA VAL A 93 8.52 -4.71 -12.94
C VAL A 93 9.58 -5.77 -13.18
N ARG A 94 10.80 -5.50 -12.72
CA ARG A 94 11.86 -6.52 -12.62
C ARG A 94 11.82 -7.09 -11.22
N TYR A 95 11.85 -8.40 -11.13
CA TYR A 95 11.74 -9.11 -9.86
C TYR A 95 12.65 -10.32 -9.82
N GLN A 96 12.89 -10.78 -8.61
CA GLN A 96 13.45 -12.09 -8.32
C GLN A 96 12.41 -12.93 -7.63
N MET A 97 12.35 -14.20 -7.98
CA MET A 97 11.52 -15.17 -7.28
C MET A 97 12.30 -16.42 -6.92
N LYS A 98 11.93 -17.07 -5.83
CA LYS A 98 12.37 -18.42 -5.48
C LYS A 98 11.26 -19.19 -4.80
N ARG A 99 11.30 -20.52 -4.87
CA ARG A 99 10.39 -21.44 -4.17
C ARG A 99 11.16 -22.22 -3.12
N GLY A 100 10.78 -22.09 -1.85
CA GLY A 100 11.49 -22.75 -0.75
C GLY A 100 12.99 -22.42 -0.73
N LYS A 101 13.83 -23.46 -0.76
CA LYS A 101 15.30 -23.36 -0.72
C LYS A 101 15.97 -23.19 -2.11
N SER A 102 15.21 -23.06 -3.19
CA SER A 102 15.77 -22.87 -4.54
C SER A 102 16.54 -21.55 -4.69
N ALA A 103 17.37 -21.49 -5.73
CA ALA A 103 18.06 -20.29 -6.15
C ALA A 103 17.08 -19.18 -6.59
N TRP A 104 17.54 -17.93 -6.54
CA TRP A 104 16.77 -16.80 -7.06
C TRP A 104 16.81 -16.79 -8.58
N THR A 105 15.63 -16.70 -9.19
CA THR A 105 15.48 -16.54 -10.63
C THR A 105 14.98 -15.13 -10.93
N ASN A 106 15.60 -14.49 -11.92
CA ASN A 106 15.19 -13.17 -12.38
C ASN A 106 13.96 -13.28 -13.31
N GLY A 107 13.08 -12.29 -13.25
CA GLY A 107 11.94 -12.15 -14.14
C GLY A 107 11.63 -10.68 -14.43
N THR A 108 10.97 -10.44 -15.55
CA THR A 108 10.43 -9.13 -15.90
C THR A 108 8.98 -9.31 -16.33
N VAL A 109 8.09 -8.42 -15.90
CA VAL A 109 6.66 -8.47 -16.25
C VAL A 109 6.11 -7.06 -16.38
N THR A 110 5.06 -6.90 -17.19
CA THR A 110 4.23 -5.70 -17.16
C THR A 110 3.01 -5.96 -16.29
N LEU A 111 2.83 -5.16 -15.23
CA LEU A 111 1.68 -5.22 -14.34
C LEU A 111 0.78 -4.00 -14.57
N ASN A 112 -0.52 -4.25 -14.62
CA ASN A 112 -1.51 -3.19 -14.75
C ASN A 112 -2.03 -2.79 -13.37
N ASN A 113 -2.17 -1.49 -13.15
CA ASN A 113 -2.81 -0.90 -11.97
C ASN A 113 -2.17 -1.30 -10.63
N ALA A 114 -0.94 -1.82 -10.65
CA ALA A 114 -0.11 -1.94 -9.46
C ALA A 114 0.50 -0.57 -9.20
N LEU A 115 -0.13 0.26 -8.37
CA LEU A 115 0.29 1.66 -8.16
C LEU A 115 1.45 1.80 -7.15
N THR A 116 1.72 0.73 -6.40
CA THR A 116 2.80 0.66 -5.41
C THR A 116 3.60 -0.62 -5.60
N GLU A 117 4.82 -0.66 -5.07
CA GLU A 117 5.63 -1.89 -5.06
C GLU A 117 4.98 -3.02 -4.27
N SER A 118 4.23 -2.70 -3.21
CA SER A 118 3.45 -3.67 -2.43
C SER A 118 2.39 -4.32 -3.32
N MET A 119 1.62 -3.54 -4.07
CA MET A 119 0.64 -4.06 -5.02
C MET A 119 1.30 -4.93 -6.10
N ALA A 120 2.44 -4.49 -6.65
CA ALA A 120 3.19 -5.27 -7.63
C ALA A 120 3.64 -6.62 -7.05
N ARG A 121 4.17 -6.61 -5.83
CA ARG A 121 4.56 -7.83 -5.11
C ARG A 121 3.36 -8.73 -4.85
N ASN A 122 2.21 -8.18 -4.49
CA ASN A 122 0.99 -8.95 -4.23
C ASN A 122 0.44 -9.59 -5.51
N GLN A 123 0.40 -8.88 -6.64
CA GLN A 123 0.03 -9.47 -7.93
C GLN A 123 0.97 -10.61 -8.32
N LEU A 124 2.28 -10.42 -8.15
CA LEU A 124 3.25 -11.47 -8.42
C LEU A 124 3.05 -12.68 -7.49
N LYS A 125 2.76 -12.47 -6.20
CA LYS A 125 2.45 -13.55 -5.26
C LYS A 125 1.16 -14.29 -5.62
N ALA A 126 0.16 -13.58 -6.14
CA ALA A 126 -1.07 -14.19 -6.63
C ALA A 126 -0.83 -15.05 -7.88
N LYS A 127 0.05 -14.59 -8.79
CA LYS A 127 0.43 -15.34 -10.00
C LYS A 127 1.35 -16.53 -9.70
N PHE A 128 2.22 -16.41 -8.70
CA PHE A 128 3.21 -17.41 -8.33
C PHE A 128 3.05 -17.81 -6.84
N PRO A 129 1.99 -18.55 -6.49
CA PRO A 129 1.73 -18.93 -5.10
C PRO A 129 2.87 -19.80 -4.54
N GLY A 130 3.17 -19.61 -3.25
CA GLY A 130 4.24 -20.34 -2.56
C GLY A 130 5.67 -19.86 -2.89
N THR A 131 5.81 -18.74 -3.63
CA THR A 131 7.12 -18.15 -3.92
C THR A 131 7.44 -16.96 -3.03
N SER A 132 8.73 -16.82 -2.71
CA SER A 132 9.28 -15.58 -2.18
C SER A 132 9.59 -14.65 -3.34
N ILE A 133 9.17 -13.39 -3.24
CA ILE A 133 9.30 -12.40 -4.32
C ILE A 133 9.99 -11.16 -3.79
N ARG A 134 10.98 -10.69 -4.55
CA ARG A 134 11.69 -9.42 -4.32
C ARG A 134 11.53 -8.57 -5.57
N ILE A 135 11.10 -7.32 -5.39
CA ILE A 135 11.06 -6.35 -6.47
C ILE A 135 12.46 -5.76 -6.60
N LEU A 136 13.01 -5.77 -7.81
CA LEU A 136 14.31 -5.17 -8.12
C LEU A 136 14.14 -3.79 -8.76
N SER A 137 13.12 -3.62 -9.59
CA SER A 137 12.77 -2.33 -10.16
C SER A 137 11.28 -2.25 -10.42
N PHE A 138 10.72 -1.05 -10.27
CA PHE A 138 9.32 -0.76 -10.52
C PHE A 138 9.24 0.57 -11.27
N VAL A 139 8.96 0.50 -12.57
CA VAL A 139 9.01 1.67 -13.47
C VAL A 139 7.68 1.83 -14.18
N LYS A 140 7.08 3.02 -14.09
CA LYS A 140 5.87 3.36 -14.84
C LYS A 140 6.18 3.36 -16.33
N LYS A 141 5.39 2.62 -17.12
CA LYS A 141 5.49 2.64 -18.58
C LYS A 141 4.95 3.99 -19.06
N LYS A 142 5.76 4.69 -19.88
CA LYS A 142 5.34 5.94 -20.52
C LYS A 142 4.32 5.66 -21.61
#